data_AF-A0A1Z4NHQ6-F1
#
_entry.id   AF-A0A1Z4NHQ6-F1
#
_cell.length_a   1.000
_cell.length_b   1.000
_cell.length_c   1.000
_cell.angle_alpha   90.00
_cell.angle_beta   90.00
_cell.angle_gamma   90.00
#
_symmetry.space_group_name_H-M   'P 1'
#
loop_
_entity.id
_entity.type
_entity.pdbx_description
1 polymer ?
#
loop_
_entity_poly.entity_id
_entity_poly.type
_entity_poly.pdbx_seq_one_letter_code
_entity_poly.pdbx_strand_id
1 'polypeptide(L)' 'MQARLILQAAVNANDAIADGKLFAIDAIWIPSGSEPEDGRGKVFRHEQKDYDVAK' A
#
# COMPACT_ATOMS: atom_id res chain seq x y z
N MET A 1 -5.35 -14.27 -11.24
CA MET A 1 -4.06 -13.66 -11.60
C MET A 1 -4.11 -12.14 -11.82
N GLN A 2 -5.25 -11.49 -12.07
CA GLN A 2 -5.32 -10.06 -12.38
C GLN A 2 -4.89 -9.11 -11.23
N ALA A 3 -5.21 -9.43 -9.96
CA ALA A 3 -4.90 -8.55 -8.83
C ALA A 3 -3.39 -8.24 -8.68
N ARG A 4 -2.52 -9.21 -9.00
CA ARG A 4 -1.06 -9.06 -8.91
C ARG A 4 -0.50 -8.09 -9.95
N LEU A 5 -1.10 -8.05 -11.15
CA LEU A 5 -0.68 -7.14 -12.21
C LEU A 5 -1.10 -5.69 -11.93
N ILE A 6 -2.26 -5.50 -11.29
CA ILE A 6 -2.76 -4.18 -10.89
C ILE A 6 -1.90 -3.59 -9.76
N LEU A 7 -1.54 -4.41 -8.76
CA LEU A 7 -0.63 -4.02 -7.68
C LEU A 7 0.71 -3.51 -8.23
N GLN A 8 1.36 -4.32 -9.09
CA GLN A 8 2.67 -3.95 -9.62
C GLN A 8 2.63 -2.65 -10.43
N ALA A 9 1.56 -2.41 -11.17
CA ALA A 9 1.37 -1.18 -11.94
C ALA A 9 1.18 0.04 -11.03
N ALA A 10 0.40 -0.08 -9.95
CA ALA A 10 0.19 0.99 -8.97
C ALA A 10 1.48 1.37 -8.25
N VAL A 11 2.26 0.38 -7.80
CA VAL A 11 3.56 0.58 -7.15
C VAL A 11 4.55 1.28 -8.09
N ASN A 12 4.67 0.81 -9.33
CA ASN A 12 5.60 1.42 -10.30
C ASN A 12 5.22 2.86 -10.67
N ALA A 13 3.94 3.21 -10.55
CA ALA A 13 3.43 4.56 -10.82
C ALA A 13 3.45 5.47 -9.59
N ASN A 14 3.88 4.98 -8.41
CA ASN A 14 3.78 5.69 -7.14
C ASN A 14 2.33 6.14 -6.83
N ASP A 15 1.33 5.34 -7.22
CA ASP A 15 -0.10 5.63 -7.04
C ASP A 15 -0.67 4.89 -5.83
N ALA A 16 -0.46 5.46 -4.64
CA ALA A 16 -0.95 4.89 -3.37
C ALA A 16 -2.48 4.80 -3.30
N ILE A 17 -3.21 5.61 -4.10
CA ILE A 17 -4.69 5.54 -4.14
C ILE A 17 -5.14 4.29 -4.89
N ALA A 18 -4.48 3.96 -6.00
CA ALA A 18 -4.75 2.73 -6.74
C ALA A 18 -4.32 1.49 -5.95
N ASP A 19 -3.16 1.54 -5.29
CA ASP A 19 -2.65 0.46 -4.45
C ASP A 19 -3.58 0.18 -3.25
N GLY A 20 -3.88 1.23 -2.48
CA GLY A 20 -4.77 1.16 -1.32
C GLY A 20 -6.16 0.57 -1.61
N LYS A 21 -6.68 0.69 -2.83
CA LYS A 21 -7.99 0.11 -3.21
C LYS A 21 -7.98 -1.42 -3.25
N LEU A 22 -6.82 -2.07 -3.31
CA LEU A 22 -6.69 -3.52 -3.39
C LEU A 22 -6.85 -4.22 -2.03
N PHE A 23 -6.71 -3.50 -0.92
CA PHE A 23 -6.78 -4.05 0.44
C PHE A 23 -8.20 -4.03 0.98
N ALA A 24 -8.59 -4.89 1.92
CA ALA A 24 -9.88 -4.75 2.61
C ALA A 24 -9.91 -3.48 3.50
N ILE A 25 -11.10 -3.01 3.91
CA ILE A 25 -11.22 -1.82 4.78
C ILE A 25 -10.52 -2.06 6.13
N ASP A 26 -10.63 -3.28 6.63
CA ASP A 26 -10.06 -3.83 7.86
C ASP A 26 -8.70 -4.52 7.64
N ALA A 27 -8.03 -4.24 6.52
CA ALA A 27 -6.71 -4.81 6.26
C ALA A 27 -5.71 -4.44 7.36
N ILE A 28 -4.91 -5.42 7.78
CA ILE A 28 -3.81 -5.25 8.73
C ILE A 28 -2.52 -5.27 7.94
N TRP A 29 -1.73 -4.21 8.09
CA TRP A 29 -0.41 -4.09 7.49
C TRP A 29 0.66 -4.41 8.52
N ILE A 30 1.65 -5.23 8.15
CA ILE A 30 2.68 -5.71 9.05
C ILE A 30 4.05 -5.31 8.47
N PRO A 31 4.51 -4.08 8.76
CA PRO A 31 5.86 -3.67 8.40
C PRO A 31 6.91 -4.53 9.09
N SER A 32 8.02 -4.80 8.37
CA SER A 32 9.14 -5.54 8.95
C SER A 32 9.73 -4.77 10.13
N GLY A 33 9.88 -5.44 11.28
CA GLY A 33 10.45 -4.85 12.50
C GLY A 33 9.56 -3.84 13.21
N SER A 34 8.26 -3.81 12.92
CA SER A 34 7.28 -2.91 13.54
C SER A 34 6.01 -3.66 13.91
N GLU A 35 5.22 -3.07 14.81
CA GLU A 35 3.93 -3.64 15.22
C GLU A 35 2.91 -3.60 14.05
N PRO A 36 1.96 -4.54 14.00
CA PRO A 36 0.86 -4.51 13.04
C PRO A 36 0.05 -3.21 13.12
N GLU A 37 -0.35 -2.70 11.96
CA GLU A 37 -1.13 -1.49 11.80
C GLU A 37 -2.50 -1.77 11.17
N ASP A 38 -3.57 -1.39 11.87
CA ASP A 38 -4.94 -1.61 11.39
C ASP A 38 -5.41 -0.54 10.40
N GLY A 39 -6.07 -1.01 9.35
CA GLY A 39 -6.92 -0.26 8.45
C GLY A 39 -6.22 0.23 7.19
N ARG A 40 -6.95 0.15 6.06
CA ARG A 40 -6.51 0.59 4.72
C ARG A 40 -5.90 2.01 4.68
N GLY A 41 -6.40 2.92 5.53
CA GLY A 41 -5.90 4.29 5.61
C GLY A 41 -4.48 4.42 6.17
N LYS A 42 -4.00 3.45 6.97
CA LYS A 42 -2.62 3.42 7.45
C LYS A 42 -1.65 2.90 6.39
N VAL A 43 -2.06 1.85 5.67
CA VAL A 43 -1.32 1.31 4.51
C VAL A 43 -1.03 2.42 3.49
N PHE A 44 -2.07 3.16 3.11
CA PHE A 44 -1.99 4.29 2.19
C PHE A 44 -0.95 5.34 2.60
N ARG A 45 -0.96 5.76 3.87
CA ARG A 45 -0.04 6.80 4.36
C ARG A 45 1.41 6.32 4.36
N HIS A 46 1.64 5.04 4.61
CA HIS A 46 2.98 4.48 4.60
C HIS A 46 3.52 4.36 3.18
N GLU A 47 2.74 3.79 2.26
CA GLU A 47 3.11 3.65 0.86
C GLU A 47 3.39 5.01 0.22
N GLN A 48 2.55 6.02 0.47
CA GLN A 48 2.79 7.37 -0.05
C GLN A 48 4.10 7.97 0.47
N LYS A 49 4.43 7.73 1.75
CA LYS A 49 5.69 8.21 2.34
C LYS A 49 6.90 7.57 1.66
N ASP A 50 6.83 6.27 1.39
CA ASP A 50 7.92 5.56 0.69
C ASP A 50 8.06 6.03 -0.75
N TYR A 51 6.94 6.28 -1.44
CA TYR A 51 6.92 6.84 -2.79
C TYR A 51 7.45 8.27 -2.87
N ASP A 52 7.20 9.09 -1.84
CA ASP A 52 7.71 10.45 -1.76
C ASP A 52 9.25 10.50 -1.59
N VAL A 53 9.84 9.49 -0.93
CA VAL A 53 11.30 9.32 -0.81
C VAL A 53 11.93 8.75 -2.08
N ALA A 54 11.20 7.93 -2.83
CA ALA A 54 11.69 7.28 -4.05
C ALA A 54 11.77 8.20 -5.29
N LYS A 55 11.18 9.40 -5.24
CA LYS A 55 11.30 10.44 -6.28
C LYS A 55 12.61 11.18 -6.21
#